data_AF-X0UDE6-F1
#
_entry.id   AF-X0UDE6-F1
#
_cell.length_a   1.000
_cell.length_b   1.000
_cell.length_c   1.000
_cell.angle_alpha   90.00
_cell.angle_beta   90.00
_cell.angle_gamma   90.00
#
_symmetry.space_group_name_H-M   'P 1'
#
loop_
_entity.id
_entity.type
_entity.pdbx_description
1 polymer ?
#
loop_
_entity_poly.entity_id
_entity_poly.type
_entity_poly.pdbx_seq_one_letter_code
_entity_poly.pdbx_strand_id
1 'polypeptide(L)' 'MKIALDAMGGDYAPEEAVKGAVLALEERDLEIILLGDMGKIKEELIKYKFKKDKLSVINCKE' A
#
# COMPACT_ATOMS: atom_id res chain seq x y z
N MET A 1 12.67 6.91 5.77
CA MET A 1 11.87 6.47 6.95
C MET A 1 10.92 5.39 6.48
N LYS A 2 10.76 4.30 7.25
CA LYS A 2 9.97 3.14 6.84
C LYS A 2 8.69 3.04 7.66
N ILE A 3 7.55 2.86 7.00
CA ILE A 3 6.21 2.83 7.60
C ILE A 3 5.53 1.53 7.20
N ALA A 4 5.06 0.76 8.18
CA ALA A 4 4.16 -0.36 7.92
C ALA A 4 2.72 0.12 8.07
N LEU A 5 1.89 -0.16 7.06
CA LEU A 5 0.51 0.25 6.98
C LEU A 5 -0.37 -0.99 6.77
N ASP A 6 -1.35 -1.18 7.66
CA ASP A 6 -2.39 -2.18 7.45
C ASP A 6 -3.30 -1.71 6.32
N ALA A 7 -3.26 -2.45 5.21
CA ALA A 7 -4.03 -2.15 4.02
C ALA A 7 -5.42 -2.77 4.06
N MET A 8 -5.76 -3.61 5.05
CA MET A 8 -7.05 -4.31 5.12
C MET A 8 -8.00 -3.73 6.16
N GLY A 9 -7.54 -2.77 6.97
CA GLY A 9 -8.34 -2.14 8.01
C GLY A 9 -9.26 -1.04 7.49
N GLY A 10 -10.56 -1.16 7.80
CA GLY A 10 -11.58 -0.14 7.53
C GLY A 10 -12.56 -0.51 6.42
N ASP A 11 -13.64 0.26 6.32
CA ASP A 11 -14.77 -0.05 5.42
C ASP A 11 -14.42 0.06 3.92
N TYR A 12 -13.38 0.84 3.58
CA TYR A 12 -12.92 1.10 2.21
C TYR A 12 -11.52 0.53 1.93
N ALA A 13 -11.11 -0.46 2.72
CA ALA A 13 -9.85 -1.16 2.51
C ALA A 13 -9.98 -2.24 1.43
N PRO A 14 -8.97 -2.47 0.58
CA PRO A 14 -7.65 -1.82 0.56
C PRO A 14 -7.54 -0.55 -0.30
N GLU A 15 -8.63 -0.11 -0.94
CA GLU A 15 -8.64 1.01 -1.89
C GLU A 15 -8.03 2.30 -1.34
N GLU A 16 -8.61 2.85 -0.26
CA GLU A 16 -8.17 4.14 0.25
C GLU A 16 -6.79 4.07 0.94
N ALA A 17 -6.44 2.92 1.54
CA ALA A 17 -5.13 2.71 2.15
C ALA A 17 -4.00 2.68 1.10
N VAL A 18 -4.23 1.96 -0.01
CA VAL A 18 -3.29 1.89 -1.14
C VAL A 18 -3.12 3.26 -1.79
N LYS A 19 -4.23 3.97 -2.05
CA LYS A 19 -4.22 5.31 -2.63
C LYS A 19 -3.46 6.30 -1.75
N GLY A 20 -3.73 6.31 -0.45
CA GLY A 20 -3.02 7.16 0.51
C GLY A 20 -1.52 6.87 0.57
N ALA A 21 -1.14 5.58 0.52
CA ALA A 21 0.25 5.19 0.46
C ALA A 21 0.95 5.69 -0.82
N VAL A 22 0.29 5.57 -1.98
CA VAL A 22 0.84 6.07 -3.25
C VAL A 22 1.03 7.59 -3.19
N LEU A 23 0.03 8.34 -2.74
CA LEU A 23 0.12 9.80 -2.62
C LEU A 23 1.25 10.22 -1.67
N ALA A 24 1.39 9.53 -0.53
CA ALA A 24 2.46 9.81 0.43
C ALA A 24 3.87 9.58 -0.17
N LEU A 25 4.03 8.60 -1.07
CA LEU A 25 5.28 8.35 -1.78
C LEU A 25 5.61 9.40 -2.85
N GLU A 26 4.60 10.11 -3.37
CA GLU A 26 4.80 11.22 -4.30
C GLU A 26 5.24 12.49 -3.56
N GLU A 27 4.67 12.75 -2.39
CA GLU A 27 4.98 13.96 -1.61
C GLU A 27 6.24 13.83 -0.75
N ARG A 28 6.59 12.63 -0.31
CA ARG A 28 7.67 12.41 0.66
C ARG A 28 8.57 11.25 0.28
N ASP A 29 9.83 11.38 0.69
CA ASP A 29 10.82 10.32 0.57
C ASP A 29 10.66 9.27 1.69
N LEU A 30 9.66 8.40 1.50
CA LEU A 30 9.27 7.36 2.45
C LEU A 30 9.39 5.97 1.82
N GLU A 31 9.52 4.95 2.66
CA GLU A 31 9.32 3.55 2.27
C GLU A 31 8.05 3.05 2.96
N ILE A 32 7.10 2.52 2.20
CA ILE A 32 5.83 2.03 2.73
C ILE A 32 5.73 0.52 2.52
N ILE A 33 5.32 -0.17 3.58
CA ILE A 33 5.03 -1.60 3.56
C ILE A 33 3.53 -1.78 3.79
N LEU A 34 2.82 -2.24 2.77
CA LEU A 34 1.40 -2.58 2.87
C LEU A 34 1.27 -4.01 3.39
N LEU A 35 0.56 -4.17 4.50
CA LEU A 35 0.27 -5.46 5.13
C LEU A 35 -1.17 -5.88 4.78
N GLY A 36 -1.37 -7.11 4.30
CA GLY A 36 -2.71 -7.59 3.99
C GLY A 36 -2.80 -8.66 2.92
N ASP A 37 -3.98 -8.80 2.33
CA ASP A 37 -4.19 -9.70 1.18
C ASP A 37 -3.44 -9.16 -0.04
N MET A 38 -2.36 -9.85 -0.41
CA MET A 38 -1.51 -9.42 -1.52
C MET A 38 -2.26 -9.39 -2.86
N GLY A 39 -3.26 -10.24 -3.06
CA GLY A 39 -4.07 -10.26 -4.28
C GLY A 39 -4.83 -8.95 -4.44
N LYS A 40 -5.65 -8.63 -3.44
CA LYS A 40 -6.47 -7.40 -3.43
C LYS A 40 -5.62 -6.14 -3.50
N ILE A 41 -4.52 -6.07 -2.74
CA ILE A 41 -3.61 -4.92 -2.73
C ILE A 41 -2.96 -4.75 -4.12
N LYS A 42 -2.52 -5.82 -4.77
CA LYS A 42 -1.90 -5.74 -6.10
C LYS A 42 -2.89 -5.34 -7.17
N GLU A 43 -4.12 -5.85 -7.13
CA GLU A 43 -5.18 -5.43 -8.06
C GLU A 43 -5.41 -3.92 -7.98
N GLU A 44 -5.42 -3.39 -6.77
CA GLU A 44 -5.59 -1.96 -6.55
C GLU A 44 -4.38 -1.15 -7.01
N LEU A 45 -3.16 -1.61 -6.70
CA LEU A 45 -1.92 -0.95 -7.11
C LEU A 45 -1.79 -0.81 -8.64
N ILE A 46 -2.42 -1.67 -9.44
CA ILE A 46 -2.39 -1.57 -10.91
C ILE A 46 -3.06 -0.27 -11.39
N LYS A 47 -4.02 0.28 -10.64
CA LYS A 47 -4.71 1.53 -10.98
C LYS A 47 -3.82 2.77 -10.81
N TYR A 48 -2.69 2.66 -10.10
CA TYR A 48 -1.83 3.77 -9.74
C TYR A 48 -0.45 3.69 -10.38
N LYS A 49 0.15 4.86 -10.64
CA LYS A 49 1.57 4.97 -11.02
C LYS A 49 2.39 5.35 -9.80
N PHE A 50 3.34 4.51 -9.40
CA PHE A 50 4.21 4.75 -8.26
C PHE A 50 5.61 4.18 -8.48
N LYS A 51 6.57 4.66 -7.70
CA LYS A 51 7.93 4.10 -7.68
C LYS A 51 7.94 2.78 -6.93
N LYS A 52 8.03 1.66 -7.67
CA LYS A 52 8.08 0.30 -7.12
C LYS A 52 9.20 0.08 -6.10
N ASP A 53 10.27 0.87 -6.17
CA ASP A 53 11.42 0.77 -5.28
C ASP A 53 11.11 1.09 -3.81
N LYS A 54 10.07 1.90 -3.56
CA LYS A 54 9.73 2.40 -2.22
C LYS A 54 8.46 1.82 -1.62
N LEU A 55 7.82 0.89 -2.34
CA LEU A 55 6.59 0.24 -1.90
C LEU A 55 6.76 -1.28 -1.87
N SER A 56 6.54 -1.87 -0.70
CA SER A 56 6.56 -3.31 -0.48
C SER A 56 5.18 -3.80 -0.06
N VAL A 57 4.80 -5.01 -0.48
CA VAL A 57 3.55 -5.65 -0.06
C VAL A 57 3.89 -6.95 0.64
N ILE A 58 3.49 -7.10 1.90
CA ILE A 58 3.64 -8.33 2.66
C ILE A 58 2.28 -9.00 2.76
N ASN A 59 2.21 -10.24 2.29
CA ASN A 59 1.00 -11.03 2.40
C ASN A 59 0.80 -11.48 3.84
N CYS A 60 -0.27 -11.02 4.48
CA CYS A 60 -0.69 -11.49 5.80
C CYS A 60 -1.83 -12.49 5.60
N LYS A 61 -1.63 -13.73 6.06
CA LYS A 61 -2.71 -14.72 6.19
C LYS A 61 -3.06 -14.84 7.67
N GLU A 62 -4.36 -14.93 7.98
CA GLU A 62 -4.82 -15.51 9.25
C GLU A 62 -4.38 -16.98 9.38
#